data_AF-A0A1V9EKS5-F1
#
_entry.id   AF-A0A1V9EKS5-F1
#
_cell.length_a   1.000
_cell.length_b   1.000
_cell.length_c   1.000
_cell.angle_alpha   90.00
_cell.angle_beta   90.00
_cell.angle_gamma   90.00
#
_symmetry.space_group_name_H-M   'P 1'
#
loop_
_entity.id
_entity.type
_entity.pdbx_description
1 polymer ?
#
loop_
_entity_poly.entity_id
_entity_poly.type
_entity_poly.pdbx_seq_one_letter_code
_entity_poly.pdbx_strand_id
1 'polypeptide(L)'
;MIMQRNRITLALLTIAISGIVSCKSNKSGIAIPKDASVAVQVSTSSLTSKVSWEEIKQNEWFKKLYNEETDSLGKKIMENPASTGIDLKADLAFFIKKQNQGGYMAFEGGVQDAAAFEAFTTKVNKGGKVVKEGDVNVLATGLKSLVAWTNSRFIYIMDMPMATASARLNNSNPGSYEPFSFKTDSLQKFAVELFDLKGSDNLANDDRFAALTKEAGDIHYWVNAAQYDNALGGYLSMLKLNVLFEGNAYGATISFDNGKITMKSKSWYNKELKELMKKYAGGKVSEATINRIPSKNVVAAFAFKYPPEGLRDLIKLLGVDGLVNSFFSGVGYSTDEFIKANNGDMLIAVTDFEMKSRSITMEGPDGKPMTIEGGAPSPNANVLVATSVNDKPAFDKLFGILQSKAQEFQPYTKDIHFKLNNEWFAAGNSPEQVTSFLSGGNNNFEFTKRISGKAFGGYINIQQLLKTATAAATDSSAKAALDASINMWQDVYMISGGEENGAYTAEGEINLVDKNTNSLKQLNKYLDTITKIVSPKRNPYDAQVNLKYSDPAALSLAALEPALH
;
A
#
# COMPACT_ATOMS: atom_id res chain seq x y z
N MET A 1 -23.83 -10.93 -11.24
CA MET A 1 -23.35 -10.89 -9.83
C MET A 1 -22.62 -12.16 -9.38
N ILE A 2 -22.88 -13.34 -9.98
CA ILE A 2 -22.11 -14.59 -9.72
C ILE A 2 -20.67 -14.52 -10.30
N MET A 3 -20.46 -13.77 -11.37
CA MET A 3 -19.16 -13.65 -12.07
C MET A 3 -18.10 -12.80 -11.35
N GLN A 4 -18.49 -11.93 -10.40
CA GLN A 4 -17.55 -11.13 -9.60
C GLN A 4 -17.05 -11.89 -8.36
N ARG A 5 -17.84 -12.82 -7.80
CA ARG A 5 -17.40 -13.69 -6.69
C ARG A 5 -16.23 -14.57 -7.12
N ASN A 6 -16.29 -15.23 -8.29
CA ASN A 6 -15.21 -16.11 -8.74
C ASN A 6 -13.86 -15.41 -8.98
N ARG A 7 -13.83 -14.09 -9.25
CA ARG A 7 -12.56 -13.36 -9.48
C ARG A 7 -11.84 -12.99 -8.18
N ILE A 8 -12.61 -12.66 -7.14
CA ILE A 8 -12.07 -12.41 -5.79
C ILE A 8 -11.69 -13.74 -5.12
N THR A 9 -12.46 -14.80 -5.35
CA THR A 9 -12.11 -16.14 -4.87
C THR A 9 -10.84 -16.67 -5.55
N LEU A 10 -10.59 -16.42 -6.84
CA LEU A 10 -9.35 -16.83 -7.52
C LEU A 10 -8.12 -16.04 -7.05
N ALA A 11 -8.27 -14.75 -6.75
CA ALA A 11 -7.22 -13.88 -6.21
C ALA A 11 -6.88 -14.21 -4.73
N LEU A 12 -7.90 -14.53 -3.93
CA LEU A 12 -7.71 -15.04 -2.57
C LEU A 12 -7.20 -16.49 -2.56
N LEU A 13 -7.57 -17.32 -3.55
CA LEU A 13 -6.95 -18.63 -3.77
C LEU A 13 -5.48 -18.49 -4.16
N THR A 14 -5.07 -17.47 -4.92
CA THR A 14 -3.63 -17.28 -5.27
C THR A 14 -2.78 -16.95 -4.05
N ILE A 15 -3.35 -16.26 -3.05
CA ILE A 15 -2.70 -16.04 -1.74
C ILE A 15 -2.77 -17.33 -0.89
N ALA A 16 -3.87 -18.09 -0.96
CA ALA A 16 -4.03 -19.35 -0.23
C ALA A 16 -3.26 -20.55 -0.82
N ILE A 17 -2.90 -20.57 -2.11
CA ILE A 17 -2.27 -21.74 -2.77
C ILE A 17 -0.77 -21.90 -2.44
N SER A 18 -0.15 -20.97 -1.70
CA SER A 18 1.25 -21.12 -1.29
C SER A 18 1.39 -22.03 -0.05
N GLY A 19 1.08 -23.32 -0.23
CA GLY A 19 1.22 -24.40 0.75
C GLY A 19 1.83 -25.67 0.11
N ILE A 20 3.10 -26.00 0.40
CA ILE A 20 3.75 -27.35 0.52
C ILE A 20 5.22 -27.45 -0.03
N VAL A 21 6.13 -27.75 0.92
CA VAL A 21 7.40 -28.55 0.94
C VAL A 21 8.65 -28.18 0.10
N SER A 22 9.61 -27.53 0.76
CA SER A 22 11.09 -27.60 0.75
C SER A 22 11.86 -28.39 -0.34
N CYS A 23 12.74 -27.70 -1.07
CA CYS A 23 14.22 -27.81 -1.03
C CYS A 23 14.85 -26.80 -2.02
N LYS A 24 16.02 -26.24 -1.69
CA LYS A 24 16.73 -25.19 -2.45
C LYS A 24 16.98 -25.59 -3.91
N SER A 25 16.59 -24.77 -4.88
CA SER A 25 17.31 -24.73 -6.16
C SER A 25 17.29 -23.33 -6.78
N ASN A 26 18.49 -22.94 -7.22
CA ASN A 26 18.83 -21.65 -7.83
C ASN A 26 18.46 -21.61 -9.31
N LYS A 27 18.10 -20.40 -9.76
CA LYS A 27 17.70 -19.93 -11.10
C LYS A 27 16.21 -20.13 -11.40
N SER A 28 15.42 -19.10 -11.12
CA SER A 28 14.03 -19.07 -11.56
C SER A 28 13.99 -19.08 -13.09
N GLY A 29 13.32 -20.09 -13.66
CA GLY A 29 12.95 -20.15 -15.08
C GLY A 29 11.84 -19.16 -15.46
N ILE A 30 11.68 -18.09 -14.66
CA ILE A 30 10.69 -17.03 -14.79
C ILE A 30 11.10 -16.12 -15.94
N ALA A 31 10.18 -15.85 -16.87
CA ALA A 31 10.43 -15.01 -18.03
C ALA A 31 9.47 -13.81 -18.03
N ILE A 32 9.89 -12.81 -17.27
CA ILE A 32 9.22 -11.51 -17.19
C ILE A 32 9.84 -10.60 -18.27
N PRO A 33 9.05 -10.02 -19.18
CA PRO A 33 9.55 -9.03 -20.13
C PRO A 33 10.21 -7.84 -19.42
N LYS A 34 11.35 -7.36 -19.94
CA LYS A 34 12.10 -6.22 -19.36
C LYS A 34 11.28 -4.92 -19.24
N ASP A 35 10.25 -4.78 -20.08
CA ASP A 35 9.34 -3.65 -20.14
C ASP A 35 8.02 -3.91 -19.40
N ALA A 36 7.93 -4.95 -18.58
CA ALA A 36 6.81 -5.13 -17.66
C ALA A 36 6.66 -3.90 -16.74
N SER A 37 5.43 -3.40 -16.58
CA SER A 37 5.14 -2.24 -15.73
C SER A 37 5.21 -2.61 -14.26
N VAL A 38 4.76 -3.81 -13.93
CA VAL A 38 4.81 -4.39 -12.58
C VAL A 38 5.30 -5.82 -12.72
N ALA A 39 6.15 -6.25 -11.80
CA ALA A 39 6.51 -7.64 -11.61
C ALA A 39 6.52 -7.98 -10.12
N VAL A 40 6.00 -9.15 -9.77
CA VAL A 40 5.95 -9.67 -8.41
C VAL A 40 6.48 -11.08 -8.45
N GLN A 41 7.51 -11.37 -7.66
CA GLN A 41 8.01 -12.71 -7.44
C GLN A 41 7.66 -13.14 -6.02
N VAL A 42 7.11 -14.33 -5.88
CA VAL A 42 6.69 -14.91 -4.61
C VAL A 42 7.54 -16.15 -4.34
N SER A 43 8.28 -16.10 -3.24
CA SER A 43 9.09 -17.22 -2.75
C SER A 43 8.19 -18.22 -2.03
N THR A 44 7.54 -19.10 -2.80
CA THR A 44 6.67 -20.16 -2.30
C THR A 44 7.37 -21.03 -1.27
N SER A 45 8.63 -21.40 -1.50
CA SER A 45 9.44 -22.18 -0.57
C SER A 45 9.63 -21.48 0.79
N SER A 46 9.77 -20.15 0.80
CA SER A 46 9.90 -19.37 2.02
C SER A 46 8.58 -19.30 2.78
N LEU A 47 7.48 -18.92 2.11
CA LEU A 47 6.15 -18.82 2.71
C LEU A 47 5.67 -20.15 3.31
N THR A 48 5.84 -21.23 2.57
CA THR A 48 5.41 -22.58 2.98
C THR A 48 6.22 -23.15 4.15
N SER A 49 7.45 -22.69 4.34
CA SER A 49 8.25 -23.03 5.53
C SER A 49 7.77 -22.30 6.80
N LYS A 50 7.09 -21.16 6.61
CA LYS A 50 6.57 -20.31 7.70
C LYS A 50 5.18 -20.70 8.12
N VAL A 51 4.29 -21.12 7.21
CA VAL A 51 2.96 -21.66 7.54
C VAL A 51 2.67 -22.88 6.67
N SER A 52 2.33 -24.00 7.29
CA SER A 52 2.00 -25.23 6.57
C SER A 52 0.55 -25.25 6.09
N TRP A 53 0.29 -26.02 5.03
CA TRP A 53 -1.07 -26.22 4.52
C TRP A 53 -1.97 -26.93 5.55
N GLU A 54 -1.39 -27.82 6.34
CA GLU A 54 -2.04 -28.56 7.41
C GLU A 54 -2.48 -27.63 8.55
N GLU A 55 -1.64 -26.66 8.94
CA GLU A 55 -2.04 -25.60 9.86
C GLU A 55 -3.18 -24.75 9.27
N ILE A 56 -3.15 -24.44 7.98
CA ILE A 56 -4.23 -23.69 7.30
C ILE A 56 -5.55 -24.48 7.30
N LYS A 57 -5.52 -25.77 6.95
CA LYS A 57 -6.71 -26.63 6.88
C LYS A 57 -7.46 -26.76 8.21
N GLN A 58 -6.77 -26.55 9.33
CA GLN A 58 -7.36 -26.62 10.66
C GLN A 58 -8.21 -25.39 11.00
N ASN A 59 -8.03 -24.27 10.28
CA ASN A 59 -8.72 -23.02 10.56
C ASN A 59 -10.18 -23.03 10.09
N GLU A 60 -11.04 -22.33 10.81
CA GLU A 60 -12.46 -22.17 10.51
C GLU A 60 -12.71 -21.37 9.24
N TRP A 61 -11.86 -20.38 8.93
CA TRP A 61 -11.95 -19.68 7.65
C TRP A 61 -11.71 -20.61 6.47
N PHE A 62 -10.77 -21.55 6.61
CA PHE A 62 -10.50 -22.53 5.57
C PHE A 62 -11.65 -23.53 5.45
N LYS A 63 -12.10 -24.10 6.57
CA LYS A 63 -13.24 -25.04 6.60
C LYS A 63 -14.49 -24.43 6.00
N LYS A 64 -14.75 -23.15 6.28
CA LYS A 64 -15.86 -22.40 5.68
C LYS A 64 -15.70 -22.27 4.18
N LEU A 65 -14.53 -21.83 3.70
CA LEU A 65 -14.24 -21.74 2.27
C LEU A 65 -14.40 -23.11 1.57
N TYR A 66 -13.91 -24.17 2.20
CA TYR A 66 -14.00 -25.54 1.71
C TYR A 66 -15.45 -26.05 1.64
N ASN A 67 -16.29 -25.68 2.63
CA ASN A 67 -17.69 -26.04 2.66
C ASN A 67 -18.53 -25.22 1.67
N GLU A 68 -18.16 -23.96 1.43
CA GLU A 68 -18.80 -23.07 0.44
C GLU A 68 -18.40 -23.43 -1.01
N GLU A 69 -17.24 -24.06 -1.21
CA GLU A 69 -16.85 -24.58 -2.50
C GLU A 69 -17.81 -25.72 -2.91
N THR A 70 -18.39 -25.58 -4.10
CA THR A 70 -19.35 -26.55 -4.63
C THR A 70 -18.74 -27.41 -5.74
N ASP A 71 -17.63 -26.95 -6.32
CA ASP A 71 -16.91 -27.68 -7.35
C ASP A 71 -16.00 -28.76 -6.74
N SER A 72 -16.20 -30.00 -7.18
CA SER A 72 -15.40 -31.15 -6.74
C SER A 72 -13.91 -31.00 -7.02
N LEU A 73 -13.55 -30.28 -8.10
CA LEU A 73 -12.16 -30.01 -8.42
C LEU A 73 -11.59 -28.91 -7.51
N GLY A 74 -12.34 -27.82 -7.27
CA GLY A 74 -12.04 -26.81 -6.27
C GLY A 74 -11.70 -27.42 -4.91
N LYS A 75 -12.56 -28.31 -4.38
CA LYS A 75 -12.30 -29.03 -3.12
C LYS A 75 -11.03 -29.86 -3.15
N LYS A 76 -10.76 -30.58 -4.24
CA LYS A 76 -9.56 -31.40 -4.38
C LYS A 76 -8.28 -30.57 -4.39
N ILE A 77 -8.29 -29.40 -5.05
CA ILE A 77 -7.16 -28.44 -5.01
C ILE A 77 -6.96 -27.94 -3.59
N MET A 78 -8.05 -27.58 -2.90
CA MET A 78 -7.98 -27.13 -1.52
C MET A 78 -7.49 -28.21 -0.54
N GLU A 79 -7.78 -29.48 -0.78
CA GLU A 79 -7.22 -30.58 0.03
C GLU A 79 -5.72 -30.75 -0.18
N ASN A 80 -5.31 -30.72 -1.45
CA ASN A 80 -3.94 -30.98 -1.87
C ASN A 80 -3.58 -30.15 -3.13
N PRO A 81 -3.02 -28.93 -2.94
CA PRO A 81 -2.62 -28.08 -4.05
C PRO A 81 -1.55 -28.71 -4.95
N ALA A 82 -0.70 -29.60 -4.41
CA ALA A 82 0.31 -30.31 -5.19
C ALA A 82 -0.29 -31.27 -6.23
N SER A 83 -1.56 -31.65 -6.09
CA SER A 83 -2.27 -32.49 -7.08
C SER A 83 -2.53 -31.78 -8.42
N THR A 84 -2.28 -30.48 -8.49
CA THR A 84 -2.42 -29.68 -9.73
C THR A 84 -1.26 -29.87 -10.72
N GLY A 85 -0.17 -30.53 -10.32
CA GLY A 85 1.04 -30.65 -11.15
C GLY A 85 1.92 -29.39 -11.19
N ILE A 86 1.52 -28.32 -10.49
CA ILE A 86 2.34 -27.11 -10.30
C ILE A 86 3.50 -27.42 -9.35
N ASP A 87 4.70 -26.90 -9.67
CA ASP A 87 5.84 -26.94 -8.75
C ASP A 87 5.69 -25.88 -7.66
N LEU A 88 5.21 -26.30 -6.50
CA LEU A 88 5.04 -25.43 -5.32
C LEU A 88 6.35 -25.13 -4.58
N LYS A 89 7.47 -25.71 -5.03
CA LYS A 89 8.82 -25.41 -4.49
C LYS A 89 9.50 -24.30 -5.26
N ALA A 90 9.15 -24.14 -6.53
CA ALA A 90 9.63 -23.09 -7.39
C ALA A 90 8.89 -21.78 -7.13
N ASP A 91 9.58 -20.66 -7.36
CA ASP A 91 9.00 -19.34 -7.24
C ASP A 91 7.87 -19.14 -8.26
N LEU A 92 6.87 -18.35 -7.86
CA LEU A 92 5.81 -17.89 -8.73
C LEU A 92 6.10 -16.46 -9.14
N ALA A 93 5.79 -16.10 -10.38
CA ALA A 93 5.80 -14.72 -10.84
C ALA A 93 4.45 -14.27 -11.34
N PHE A 94 4.16 -13.00 -11.07
CA PHE A 94 3.07 -12.25 -11.64
C PHE A 94 3.64 -11.00 -12.30
N PHE A 95 3.19 -10.66 -13.50
CA PHE A 95 3.55 -9.38 -14.11
C PHE A 95 2.43 -8.79 -14.94
N ILE A 96 2.51 -7.47 -15.11
CA ILE A 96 1.64 -6.71 -15.99
C ILE A 96 2.52 -6.11 -17.09
N LYS A 97 2.12 -6.28 -18.35
CA LYS A 97 2.79 -5.69 -19.50
C LYS A 97 1.82 -4.85 -20.30
N LYS A 98 2.21 -3.62 -20.60
CA LYS A 98 1.55 -2.80 -21.63
C LYS A 98 2.03 -3.25 -23.00
N GLN A 99 1.09 -3.36 -23.94
CA GLN A 99 1.37 -3.79 -25.30
C GLN A 99 0.52 -2.93 -26.24
N ASN A 100 1.15 -2.02 -26.98
CA ASN A 100 0.46 -1.07 -27.87
C ASN A 100 -0.71 -0.36 -27.14
N GLN A 101 -1.95 -0.54 -27.61
CA GLN A 101 -3.16 0.10 -27.06
C GLN A 101 -3.79 -0.68 -25.89
N GLY A 102 -3.29 -1.89 -25.58
CA GLY A 102 -3.82 -2.76 -24.54
C GLY A 102 -2.78 -3.12 -23.49
N GLY A 103 -3.18 -4.01 -22.59
CA GLY A 103 -2.26 -4.67 -21.67
C GLY A 103 -2.64 -6.12 -21.49
N TYR A 104 -1.72 -6.90 -20.94
CA TYR A 104 -2.02 -8.22 -20.43
C TYR A 104 -1.33 -8.39 -19.08
N MET A 105 -1.89 -9.29 -18.29
CA MET A 105 -1.24 -9.77 -17.08
C MET A 105 -0.96 -11.26 -17.24
N ALA A 106 0.16 -11.70 -16.67
CA ALA A 106 0.59 -13.07 -16.73
C ALA A 106 0.96 -13.55 -15.32
N PHE A 107 0.62 -14.80 -15.05
CA PHE A 107 1.01 -15.53 -13.85
C PHE A 107 1.71 -16.80 -14.28
N GLU A 108 2.90 -17.05 -13.76
CA GLU A 108 3.76 -18.13 -14.21
C GLU A 108 4.50 -18.82 -13.07
N GLY A 109 4.89 -20.05 -13.33
CA GLY A 109 5.57 -20.90 -12.35
C GLY A 109 6.05 -22.20 -12.97
N GLY A 110 6.70 -23.02 -12.14
CA GLY A 110 7.18 -24.34 -12.55
C GLY A 110 6.05 -25.36 -12.70
N VAL A 111 6.27 -26.33 -13.57
CA VAL A 111 5.44 -27.55 -13.70
C VAL A 111 6.26 -28.71 -13.17
N GLN A 112 5.74 -29.39 -12.16
CA GLN A 112 6.35 -30.58 -11.57
C GLN A 112 5.86 -31.86 -12.26
N ASP A 113 4.59 -31.91 -12.66
CA ASP A 113 3.98 -33.02 -13.39
C ASP A 113 3.08 -32.48 -14.50
N ALA A 114 3.55 -32.58 -15.74
CA ALA A 114 2.87 -32.04 -16.91
C ALA A 114 1.54 -32.75 -17.21
N ALA A 115 1.44 -34.05 -16.93
CA ALA A 115 0.21 -34.81 -17.15
C ALA A 115 -0.85 -34.45 -16.10
N ALA A 116 -0.44 -34.30 -14.84
CA ALA A 116 -1.32 -33.79 -13.79
C ALA A 116 -1.77 -32.35 -14.08
N PHE A 117 -0.87 -31.50 -14.57
CA PHE A 117 -1.18 -30.12 -14.94
C PHE A 117 -2.14 -30.01 -16.12
N GLU A 118 -1.95 -30.80 -17.17
CA GLU A 118 -2.90 -30.88 -18.29
C GLU A 118 -4.27 -31.35 -17.81
N ALA A 119 -4.33 -32.46 -17.06
CA ALA A 119 -5.59 -32.96 -16.53
C ALA A 119 -6.30 -31.92 -15.64
N PHE A 120 -5.54 -31.21 -14.81
CA PHE A 120 -6.03 -30.14 -13.97
C PHE A 120 -6.60 -28.99 -14.81
N THR A 121 -5.81 -28.40 -15.71
CA THR A 121 -6.20 -27.23 -16.51
C THR A 121 -7.36 -27.53 -17.45
N THR A 122 -7.39 -28.70 -18.09
CA THR A 122 -8.52 -29.14 -18.92
C THR A 122 -9.79 -29.30 -18.09
N LYS A 123 -9.70 -29.84 -16.87
CA LYS A 123 -10.86 -30.01 -15.98
C LYS A 123 -11.40 -28.68 -15.48
N VAL A 124 -10.54 -27.75 -15.04
CA VAL A 124 -10.94 -26.37 -14.65
C VAL A 124 -11.69 -25.68 -15.80
N ASN A 125 -11.23 -25.90 -17.03
CA ASN A 125 -11.78 -25.27 -18.23
C ASN A 125 -12.80 -26.13 -18.97
N LYS A 126 -13.51 -27.02 -18.26
CA LYS A 126 -14.66 -27.80 -18.75
C LYS A 126 -14.36 -28.62 -20.02
N GLY A 127 -13.17 -29.22 -20.11
CA GLY A 127 -12.78 -30.02 -21.28
C GLY A 127 -12.30 -29.18 -22.46
N GLY A 128 -11.83 -27.96 -22.22
CA GLY A 128 -11.27 -27.09 -23.25
C GLY A 128 -10.23 -27.81 -24.12
N LYS A 129 -10.25 -27.54 -25.43
CA LYS A 129 -9.36 -28.17 -26.40
C LYS A 129 -7.93 -27.65 -26.20
N VAL A 130 -7.01 -28.58 -25.98
CA VAL A 130 -5.57 -28.30 -26.02
C VAL A 130 -5.11 -28.23 -27.47
N VAL A 131 -4.43 -27.16 -27.83
CA VAL A 131 -3.75 -26.96 -29.12
C VAL A 131 -2.26 -26.93 -28.86
N LYS A 132 -1.48 -27.64 -29.68
CA LYS A 132 -0.03 -27.68 -29.56
C LYS A 132 0.62 -26.73 -30.57
N GLU A 133 1.48 -25.84 -30.09
CA GLU A 133 2.30 -24.94 -30.91
C GLU A 133 3.78 -25.18 -30.58
N GLY A 134 4.48 -25.90 -31.47
CA GLY A 134 5.81 -26.41 -31.16
C GLY A 134 5.76 -27.35 -29.96
N ASP A 135 6.54 -27.05 -28.91
CA ASP A 135 6.55 -27.80 -27.64
C ASP A 135 5.60 -27.22 -26.58
N VAL A 136 4.85 -26.16 -26.90
CA VAL A 136 3.94 -25.49 -25.98
C VAL A 136 2.52 -26.00 -26.19
N ASN A 137 1.89 -26.48 -25.12
CA ASN A 137 0.47 -26.76 -25.07
C ASN A 137 -0.28 -25.49 -24.71
N VAL A 138 -1.38 -25.19 -25.40
CA VAL A 138 -2.20 -24.00 -25.22
C VAL A 138 -3.66 -24.38 -25.05
N LEU A 139 -4.31 -23.83 -24.03
CA LEU A 139 -5.73 -24.00 -23.77
C LEU A 139 -6.39 -22.65 -23.50
N ALA A 140 -7.37 -22.26 -24.32
CA ALA A 140 -8.18 -21.06 -24.10
C ALA A 140 -9.22 -21.30 -22.99
N THR A 141 -9.32 -20.37 -22.04
CA THR A 141 -10.19 -20.52 -20.84
C THR A 141 -11.57 -19.87 -21.00
N GLY A 142 -11.92 -19.41 -22.20
CA GLY A 142 -13.22 -18.81 -22.54
C GLY A 142 -13.46 -17.39 -21.97
N LEU A 143 -12.54 -16.86 -21.15
CA LEU A 143 -12.67 -15.60 -20.42
C LEU A 143 -11.66 -14.52 -20.88
N LYS A 144 -11.38 -14.43 -22.20
CA LYS A 144 -10.29 -13.59 -22.76
C LYS A 144 -8.95 -13.84 -22.03
N SER A 145 -8.68 -15.12 -21.83
CA SER A 145 -7.50 -15.63 -21.17
C SER A 145 -7.21 -17.02 -21.68
N LEU A 146 -5.99 -17.47 -21.46
CA LEU A 146 -5.55 -18.81 -21.80
C LEU A 146 -4.46 -19.25 -20.82
N VAL A 147 -4.25 -20.56 -20.79
CA VAL A 147 -3.11 -21.17 -20.12
C VAL A 147 -2.24 -21.85 -21.17
N ALA A 148 -0.94 -21.61 -21.09
CA ALA A 148 0.06 -22.22 -21.94
C ALA A 148 1.11 -22.93 -21.05
N TRP A 149 1.59 -24.10 -21.45
CA TRP A 149 2.56 -24.85 -20.65
C TRP A 149 3.46 -25.77 -21.47
N THR A 150 4.61 -26.07 -20.91
CA THR A 150 5.55 -27.12 -21.34
C THR A 150 5.68 -28.16 -20.22
N ASN A 151 6.65 -29.06 -20.34
CA ASN A 151 6.95 -30.03 -19.27
C ASN A 151 7.52 -29.39 -17.99
N SER A 152 7.95 -28.13 -18.03
CA SER A 152 8.70 -27.50 -16.92
C SER A 152 8.12 -26.18 -16.43
N ARG A 153 7.24 -25.53 -17.20
CA ARG A 153 6.72 -24.20 -16.89
C ARG A 153 5.33 -24.00 -17.45
N PHE A 154 4.51 -23.22 -16.74
CA PHE A 154 3.21 -22.75 -17.21
C PHE A 154 3.15 -21.22 -17.19
N ILE A 155 2.25 -20.67 -18.00
CA ILE A 155 1.88 -19.26 -18.07
C ILE A 155 0.36 -19.19 -18.19
N TYR A 156 -0.29 -18.59 -17.21
CA TYR A 156 -1.66 -18.13 -17.30
C TYR A 156 -1.64 -16.67 -17.74
N ILE A 157 -2.15 -16.36 -18.93
CA ILE A 157 -2.23 -14.99 -19.45
C ILE A 157 -3.68 -14.56 -19.57
N MET A 158 -3.96 -13.31 -19.19
CA MET A 158 -5.27 -12.71 -19.38
C MET A 158 -5.15 -11.29 -19.93
N ASP A 159 -6.11 -10.96 -20.79
CA ASP A 159 -6.27 -9.61 -21.28
C ASP A 159 -6.55 -8.65 -20.12
N MET A 160 -5.89 -7.50 -20.15
CA MET A 160 -6.16 -6.39 -19.24
C MET A 160 -6.66 -5.23 -20.10
N PRO A 161 -8.00 -5.06 -20.24
CA PRO A 161 -8.54 -4.00 -21.06
C PRO A 161 -8.07 -2.63 -20.56
N MET A 162 -7.52 -1.83 -21.47
CA MET A 162 -7.02 -0.50 -21.14
C MET A 162 -7.84 0.58 -21.83
N ALA A 163 -8.06 1.70 -21.13
CA ALA A 163 -8.67 2.87 -21.74
C ALA A 163 -7.83 3.35 -22.93
N THR A 164 -8.48 3.52 -24.08
CA THR A 164 -7.87 4.03 -25.31
C THR A 164 -7.41 5.48 -25.14
N ALA A 165 -6.42 5.92 -25.92
CA ALA A 165 -5.94 7.31 -25.89
C ALA A 165 -7.06 8.33 -26.14
N SER A 166 -8.04 8.00 -27.00
CA SER A 166 -9.23 8.81 -27.27
C SER A 166 -10.17 8.90 -26.07
N ALA A 167 -10.36 7.80 -25.32
CA ALA A 167 -11.15 7.80 -24.09
C ALA A 167 -10.51 8.63 -22.97
N ARG A 168 -9.18 8.71 -22.93
CA ARG A 168 -8.44 9.50 -21.93
C ARG A 168 -8.49 11.02 -22.18
N LEU A 169 -8.64 11.42 -23.45
CA LEU A 169 -8.66 12.83 -23.84
C LEU A 169 -10.08 13.42 -23.88
N ASN A 170 -11.11 12.59 -24.04
CA ASN A 170 -12.49 13.06 -24.15
C ASN A 170 -13.30 12.74 -22.89
N ASN A 171 -13.21 13.61 -21.89
CA ASN A 171 -13.86 13.46 -20.58
C ASN A 171 -15.37 13.80 -20.58
N SER A 172 -15.98 13.96 -21.77
CA SER A 172 -17.35 14.44 -21.90
C SER A 172 -18.42 13.34 -21.81
N ASN A 173 -18.04 12.06 -21.93
CA ASN A 173 -18.96 10.95 -21.67
C ASN A 173 -18.22 9.65 -21.26
N PRO A 174 -18.04 9.40 -19.95
CA PRO A 174 -17.30 8.23 -19.43
C PRO A 174 -17.89 6.87 -19.84
N GLY A 175 -19.15 6.83 -20.29
CA GLY A 175 -19.86 5.59 -20.65
C GLY A 175 -19.80 5.19 -22.13
N SER A 176 -19.20 5.98 -23.02
CA SER A 176 -19.27 5.74 -24.48
C SER A 176 -18.04 5.11 -25.12
N TYR A 177 -17.00 4.78 -24.36
CA TYR A 177 -15.77 4.20 -24.90
C TYR A 177 -15.52 2.79 -24.37
N GLU A 178 -15.62 1.81 -25.26
CA GLU A 178 -15.17 0.44 -24.99
C GLU A 178 -13.64 0.42 -24.83
N PRO A 179 -13.10 -0.13 -23.72
CA PRO A 179 -11.67 -0.28 -23.54
C PRO A 179 -11.09 -1.24 -24.59
N PHE A 180 -9.87 -0.96 -25.06
CA PHE A 180 -9.19 -1.86 -25.99
C PHE A 180 -8.86 -3.16 -25.28
N SER A 181 -9.12 -4.29 -25.95
CA SER A 181 -9.02 -5.64 -25.41
C SER A 181 -8.44 -6.57 -26.47
N PHE A 182 -7.48 -7.40 -26.10
CA PHE A 182 -6.87 -8.38 -26.98
C PHE A 182 -7.81 -9.55 -27.28
N LYS A 183 -7.71 -10.06 -28.51
CA LYS A 183 -8.32 -11.34 -28.90
C LYS A 183 -7.46 -12.50 -28.38
N THR A 184 -8.07 -13.68 -28.26
CA THR A 184 -7.39 -14.91 -27.81
C THR A 184 -6.13 -15.23 -28.64
N ASP A 185 -6.19 -15.06 -29.97
CA ASP A 185 -5.02 -15.33 -30.85
C ASP A 185 -3.82 -14.43 -30.53
N SER A 186 -4.07 -13.17 -30.15
CA SER A 186 -3.02 -12.25 -29.71
C SER A 186 -2.42 -12.70 -28.38
N LEU A 187 -3.26 -13.07 -27.42
CA LEU A 187 -2.80 -13.61 -26.13
C LEU A 187 -1.99 -14.90 -26.30
N GLN A 188 -2.37 -15.74 -27.27
CA GLN A 188 -1.69 -17.01 -27.54
C GLN A 188 -0.29 -16.75 -28.05
N LYS A 189 -0.17 -15.83 -29.03
CA LYS A 189 1.14 -15.36 -29.50
C LYS A 189 1.99 -14.81 -28.35
N PHE A 190 1.43 -13.95 -27.49
CA PHE A 190 2.19 -13.40 -26.35
C PHE A 190 2.64 -14.50 -25.38
N ALA A 191 1.78 -15.49 -25.08
CA ALA A 191 2.14 -16.59 -24.20
C ALA A 191 3.27 -17.46 -24.76
N VAL A 192 3.22 -17.79 -26.06
CA VAL A 192 4.28 -18.57 -26.72
C VAL A 192 5.59 -17.78 -26.78
N GLU A 193 5.55 -16.49 -27.11
CA GLU A 193 6.72 -15.61 -27.10
C GLU A 193 7.40 -15.54 -25.72
N LEU A 194 6.66 -15.70 -24.62
CA LEU A 194 7.23 -15.72 -23.27
C LEU A 194 8.00 -17.01 -22.94
N PHE A 195 7.75 -18.12 -23.63
CA PHE A 195 8.58 -19.34 -23.51
C PHE A 195 9.92 -19.17 -24.22
N ASP A 196 9.95 -18.39 -25.30
CA ASP A 196 11.14 -18.10 -26.10
C ASP A 196 11.81 -16.76 -25.73
N LEU A 197 11.43 -16.16 -24.61
CA LEU A 197 11.92 -14.84 -24.19
C LEU A 197 13.44 -14.88 -23.99
N LYS A 198 14.16 -14.21 -24.88
CA LYS A 198 15.62 -14.12 -24.84
C LYS A 198 16.08 -13.46 -23.54
N GLY A 199 17.25 -13.86 -23.05
CA GLY A 199 17.85 -13.28 -21.85
C GLY A 199 17.90 -11.75 -21.88
N SER A 200 18.35 -11.14 -22.99
CA SER A 200 18.40 -9.67 -23.15
C SER A 200 17.06 -8.95 -23.03
N ASP A 201 15.95 -9.68 -23.17
CA ASP A 201 14.58 -9.16 -23.09
C ASP A 201 13.86 -9.60 -21.82
N ASN A 202 14.55 -10.33 -20.94
CA ASN A 202 14.05 -10.76 -19.64
C ASN A 202 14.51 -9.80 -18.53
N LEU A 203 13.57 -9.36 -17.69
CA LEU A 203 13.79 -8.50 -16.53
C LEU A 203 14.77 -9.11 -15.52
N ALA A 204 14.89 -10.44 -15.46
CA ALA A 204 15.88 -11.13 -14.65
C ALA A 204 17.34 -10.74 -14.96
N ASN A 205 17.60 -10.16 -16.14
CA ASN A 205 18.91 -9.64 -16.53
C ASN A 205 19.07 -8.12 -16.32
N ASP A 206 18.06 -7.42 -15.79
CA ASP A 206 18.24 -6.07 -15.26
C ASP A 206 18.95 -6.16 -13.90
N ASP A 207 20.12 -5.53 -13.77
CA ASP A 207 20.94 -5.60 -12.55
C ASP A 207 20.19 -5.13 -11.30
N ARG A 208 19.25 -4.18 -11.43
CA ARG A 208 18.47 -3.65 -10.32
C ARG A 208 17.46 -4.68 -9.83
N PHE A 209 16.74 -5.31 -10.76
CA PHE A 209 15.78 -6.38 -10.45
C PHE A 209 16.51 -7.64 -9.95
N ALA A 210 17.61 -8.02 -10.59
CA ALA A 210 18.43 -9.14 -10.14
C ALA A 210 19.04 -8.90 -8.75
N ALA A 211 19.36 -7.66 -8.39
CA ALA A 211 19.78 -7.32 -7.04
C ALA A 211 18.62 -7.42 -6.03
N LEU A 212 17.42 -6.97 -6.41
CA LEU A 212 16.21 -7.06 -5.58
C LEU A 212 15.86 -8.52 -5.25
N THR A 213 15.81 -9.40 -6.26
CA THR A 213 15.39 -10.81 -6.09
C THR A 213 16.41 -11.67 -5.35
N LYS A 214 17.65 -11.19 -5.20
CA LYS A 214 18.68 -11.83 -4.37
C LYS A 214 18.53 -11.48 -2.88
N GLU A 215 17.76 -10.46 -2.53
CA GLU A 215 17.51 -10.13 -1.13
C GLU A 215 16.71 -11.24 -0.46
N ALA A 216 17.05 -11.55 0.79
CA ALA A 216 16.23 -12.42 1.59
C ALA A 216 14.85 -11.77 1.81
N GLY A 217 13.80 -12.47 1.41
CA GLY A 217 12.42 -12.04 1.56
C GLY A 217 11.45 -13.07 1.02
N ASP A 218 10.18 -12.89 1.34
CA ASP A 218 9.11 -13.79 0.90
C ASP A 218 8.45 -13.33 -0.39
N ILE A 219 8.40 -12.01 -0.62
CA ILE A 219 7.79 -11.39 -1.79
C ILE A 219 8.70 -10.27 -2.27
N HIS A 220 9.00 -10.25 -3.56
CA HIS A 220 9.73 -9.17 -4.23
C HIS A 220 8.81 -8.49 -5.22
N TYR A 221 8.72 -7.18 -5.13
CA TYR A 221 7.85 -6.34 -5.93
C TYR A 221 8.68 -5.36 -6.74
N TRP A 222 8.37 -5.20 -8.01
CA TRP A 222 9.07 -4.32 -8.94
C TRP A 222 8.08 -3.49 -9.74
N VAL A 223 8.40 -2.20 -9.91
CA VAL A 223 7.67 -1.26 -10.74
C VAL A 223 8.63 -0.58 -11.68
N ASN A 224 8.35 -0.68 -12.97
CA ASN A 224 9.00 0.11 -14.00
C ASN A 224 8.21 1.41 -14.20
N ALA A 225 8.69 2.50 -13.60
CA ALA A 225 7.98 3.77 -13.63
C ALA A 225 7.87 4.35 -15.04
N ALA A 226 8.82 4.04 -15.93
CA ALA A 226 8.82 4.49 -17.32
C ALA A 226 7.59 4.00 -18.09
N GLN A 227 6.96 2.91 -17.66
CA GLN A 227 5.72 2.43 -18.26
C GLN A 227 4.52 3.35 -18.00
N TYR A 228 4.65 4.34 -17.10
CA TYR A 228 3.58 5.25 -16.69
C TYR A 228 3.74 6.68 -17.23
N ASP A 229 4.81 6.98 -17.95
CA ASP A 229 5.06 8.33 -18.49
C ASP A 229 3.90 8.83 -19.38
N ASN A 230 3.39 7.97 -20.27
CA ASN A 230 2.25 8.26 -21.14
C ASN A 230 0.87 8.32 -20.41
N ALA A 231 0.83 8.27 -19.08
CA ALA A 231 -0.41 8.45 -18.31
C ALA A 231 -0.78 9.93 -18.12
N LEU A 232 0.14 10.86 -18.38
CA LEU A 232 -0.07 12.28 -18.22
C LEU A 232 -0.90 12.84 -19.39
N GLY A 233 -2.15 13.23 -19.11
CA GLY A 233 -3.06 13.84 -20.08
C GLY A 233 -3.22 15.35 -19.91
N GLY A 234 -3.66 16.03 -20.97
CA GLY A 234 -4.02 17.45 -20.92
C GLY A 234 -2.85 18.38 -20.60
N TYR A 235 -3.09 19.41 -19.78
CA TYR A 235 -2.07 20.41 -19.41
C TYR A 235 -0.83 19.79 -18.73
N LEU A 236 -0.97 18.63 -18.08
CA LEU A 236 0.14 17.94 -17.42
C LEU A 236 1.19 17.39 -18.40
N SER A 237 0.83 17.12 -19.66
CA SER A 237 1.80 16.68 -20.67
C SER A 237 2.70 17.81 -21.18
N MET A 238 2.35 19.07 -20.88
CA MET A 238 3.19 20.23 -21.19
C MET A 238 4.27 20.49 -20.13
N LEU A 239 4.16 19.86 -18.95
CA LEU A 239 5.13 19.95 -17.86
C LEU A 239 6.21 18.86 -18.01
N LYS A 240 7.39 19.06 -17.39
CA LYS A 240 8.49 18.07 -17.42
C LYS A 240 8.31 16.96 -16.39
N LEU A 241 7.08 16.46 -16.25
CA LEU A 241 6.75 15.42 -15.27
C LEU A 241 7.25 14.03 -15.70
N ASN A 242 7.61 13.85 -16.97
CA ASN A 242 8.25 12.64 -17.49
C ASN A 242 9.50 12.26 -16.70
N VAL A 243 10.25 13.23 -16.15
CA VAL A 243 11.41 13.00 -15.30
C VAL A 243 11.09 12.18 -14.03
N LEU A 244 9.83 12.15 -13.58
CA LEU A 244 9.37 11.33 -12.45
C LEU A 244 9.15 9.86 -12.84
N PHE A 245 9.11 9.56 -14.13
CA PHE A 245 8.77 8.24 -14.67
C PHE A 245 9.92 7.63 -15.48
N GLU A 246 10.44 8.36 -16.46
CA GLU A 246 11.45 7.87 -17.40
C GLU A 246 12.74 7.46 -16.68
N GLY A 247 13.23 6.25 -16.97
CA GLY A 247 14.44 5.68 -16.39
C GLY A 247 14.33 5.28 -14.91
N ASN A 248 13.26 5.66 -14.22
CA ASN A 248 13.06 5.34 -12.81
C ASN A 248 12.49 3.92 -12.63
N ALA A 249 12.89 3.28 -11.54
CA ALA A 249 12.30 2.01 -11.11
C ALA A 249 12.19 1.96 -9.58
N TYR A 250 11.21 1.22 -9.10
CA TYR A 250 10.97 1.02 -7.67
C TYR A 250 10.89 -0.47 -7.37
N GLY A 251 11.47 -0.87 -6.25
CA GLY A 251 11.46 -2.24 -5.77
C GLY A 251 11.06 -2.31 -4.31
N ALA A 252 10.46 -3.41 -3.89
CA ALA A 252 10.25 -3.71 -2.48
C ALA A 252 10.42 -5.19 -2.18
N THR A 253 10.99 -5.50 -1.02
CA THR A 253 11.13 -6.83 -0.46
C THR A 253 10.29 -6.91 0.81
N ILE A 254 9.32 -7.82 0.85
CA ILE A 254 8.45 -8.05 2.01
C ILE A 254 8.90 -9.34 2.70
N SER A 255 9.06 -9.28 4.02
CA SER A 255 9.48 -10.40 4.86
C SER A 255 8.55 -10.56 6.06
N PHE A 256 8.13 -11.80 6.31
CA PHE A 256 7.39 -12.24 7.48
C PHE A 256 8.36 -12.85 8.49
N ASP A 257 8.77 -12.09 9.50
CA ASP A 257 9.70 -12.52 10.55
C ASP A 257 8.98 -12.73 11.88
N ASN A 258 9.72 -13.21 12.89
CA ASN A 258 9.16 -13.33 14.24
C ASN A 258 8.79 -11.95 14.78
N GLY A 259 7.52 -11.78 15.14
CA GLY A 259 7.00 -10.55 15.73
C GLY A 259 6.87 -9.35 14.82
N LYS A 260 7.17 -9.47 13.53
CA LYS A 260 7.10 -8.32 12.61
C LYS A 260 6.93 -8.69 11.15
N ILE A 261 6.42 -7.73 10.39
CA ILE A 261 6.39 -7.73 8.93
C ILE A 261 7.27 -6.56 8.49
N THR A 262 8.29 -6.83 7.69
CA THR A 262 9.22 -5.81 7.21
C THR A 262 9.07 -5.63 5.71
N MET A 263 8.96 -4.38 5.26
CA MET A 263 8.99 -3.97 3.87
C MET A 263 10.23 -3.09 3.65
N LYS A 264 11.19 -3.57 2.87
CA LYS A 264 12.36 -2.78 2.45
C LYS A 264 12.14 -2.33 1.03
N SER A 265 12.15 -1.03 0.77
CA SER A 265 12.00 -0.48 -0.57
C SER A 265 13.31 0.09 -1.11
N LYS A 266 13.44 0.06 -2.43
CA LYS A 266 14.53 0.60 -3.21
C LYS A 266 13.99 1.46 -4.33
N SER A 267 14.55 2.66 -4.48
CA SER A 267 14.23 3.60 -5.53
C SER A 267 15.47 3.84 -6.38
N TRP A 268 15.41 3.45 -7.64
CA TRP A 268 16.44 3.74 -8.63
C TRP A 268 15.99 4.92 -9.47
N TYR A 269 16.67 6.05 -9.28
CA TYR A 269 16.38 7.28 -9.99
C TYR A 269 17.22 7.42 -11.26
N ASN A 270 16.65 8.07 -12.27
CA ASN A 270 17.34 8.58 -13.43
C ASN A 270 18.39 9.61 -13.05
N LYS A 271 19.18 10.06 -14.02
CA LYS A 271 20.33 10.91 -13.79
C LYS A 271 19.94 12.21 -13.08
N GLU A 272 18.89 12.86 -13.53
CA GLU A 272 18.42 14.16 -13.07
C GLU A 272 17.94 14.09 -11.61
N LEU A 273 17.07 13.14 -11.30
CA LEU A 273 16.61 12.93 -9.92
C LEU A 273 17.73 12.42 -9.01
N LYS A 274 18.65 11.59 -9.53
CA LYS A 274 19.81 11.14 -8.76
C LYS A 274 20.73 12.30 -8.41
N GLU A 275 20.96 13.24 -9.32
CA GLU A 275 21.74 14.46 -9.05
C GLU A 275 21.05 15.35 -8.00
N LEU A 276 19.73 15.52 -8.10
CA LEU A 276 18.93 16.23 -7.11
C LEU A 276 19.04 15.57 -5.73
N MET A 277 18.84 14.26 -5.65
CA MET A 277 18.88 13.52 -4.39
C MET A 277 20.30 13.50 -3.80
N LYS A 278 21.35 13.38 -4.61
CA LYS A 278 22.74 13.50 -4.12
C LYS A 278 23.03 14.84 -3.47
N LYS A 279 22.43 15.91 -3.99
CA LYS A 279 22.59 17.26 -3.47
C LYS A 279 21.77 17.50 -2.19
N TYR A 280 20.61 16.85 -2.04
CA TYR A 280 19.62 17.25 -1.03
C TYR A 280 19.08 16.14 -0.10
N ALA A 281 19.38 14.85 -0.30
CA ALA A 281 18.84 13.75 0.50
C ALA A 281 19.50 13.57 1.89
N GLY A 282 20.38 14.49 2.31
CA GLY A 282 21.18 14.37 3.53
C GLY A 282 20.55 14.94 4.80
N GLY A 283 19.33 15.48 4.74
CA GLY A 283 18.63 16.00 5.90
C GLY A 283 18.49 14.93 7.01
N LYS A 284 18.60 15.34 8.26
CA LYS A 284 18.41 14.44 9.42
C LYS A 284 17.47 15.07 10.42
N VAL A 285 16.41 14.35 10.76
CA VAL A 285 15.51 14.69 11.85
C VAL A 285 16.28 14.62 13.16
N SER A 286 16.18 15.68 13.96
CA SER A 286 16.80 15.72 15.29
C SER A 286 15.89 15.08 16.35
N GLU A 287 16.49 14.49 17.38
CA GLU A 287 15.72 14.03 18.56
C GLU A 287 14.98 15.20 19.22
N ALA A 288 15.59 16.38 19.26
CA ALA A 288 15.01 17.58 19.84
C ALA A 288 13.70 17.99 19.15
N THR A 289 13.60 17.81 17.83
CA THR A 289 12.35 18.08 17.08
C THR A 289 11.22 17.17 17.55
N ILE A 290 11.49 15.87 17.68
CA ILE A 290 10.48 14.86 18.07
C ILE A 290 10.11 15.00 19.54
N ASN A 291 11.10 15.22 20.41
CA ASN A 291 10.93 15.30 21.86
C ASN A 291 10.23 16.58 22.34
N ARG A 292 9.99 17.54 21.42
CA ARG A 292 9.14 18.72 21.65
C ARG A 292 7.64 18.41 21.62
N ILE A 293 7.20 17.25 21.11
CA ILE A 293 5.77 16.85 21.16
C ILE A 293 5.33 16.91 22.63
N PRO A 294 4.32 17.74 23.01
CA PRO A 294 4.00 17.96 24.42
C PRO A 294 3.35 16.76 25.11
N SER A 295 2.39 16.11 24.44
CA SER A 295 1.65 14.99 25.01
C SER A 295 2.49 13.72 25.02
N LYS A 296 2.36 12.93 26.10
CA LYS A 296 2.95 11.59 26.20
C LYS A 296 2.11 10.53 25.47
N ASN A 297 0.83 10.80 25.22
CA ASN A 297 -0.09 9.87 24.58
C ASN A 297 -0.05 10.03 23.05
N VAL A 298 1.09 9.71 22.46
CA VAL A 298 1.29 9.82 21.00
C VAL A 298 0.72 8.59 20.31
N VAL A 299 -0.21 8.80 19.37
CA VAL A 299 -0.74 7.73 18.50
C VAL A 299 -0.11 7.75 17.12
N ALA A 300 0.33 8.91 16.64
CA ALA A 300 1.14 9.00 15.43
C ALA A 300 2.13 10.17 15.52
N ALA A 301 3.33 9.97 14.99
CA ALA A 301 4.33 11.03 14.84
C ALA A 301 5.07 10.84 13.51
N PHE A 302 5.13 11.88 12.71
CA PHE A 302 5.88 11.92 11.46
C PHE A 302 6.82 13.11 11.51
N ALA A 303 8.08 12.87 11.21
CA ALA A 303 9.09 13.90 11.17
C ALA A 303 9.91 13.76 9.89
N PHE A 304 10.19 14.88 9.25
CA PHE A 304 11.04 14.90 8.08
C PHE A 304 11.89 16.16 8.03
N LYS A 305 13.08 16.01 7.45
CA LYS A 305 14.04 17.08 7.25
C LYS A 305 14.39 17.13 5.76
N TYR A 306 14.04 18.23 5.11
CA TYR A 306 14.42 18.49 3.73
C TYR A 306 15.21 19.80 3.64
N PRO A 307 16.18 19.93 2.73
CA PRO A 307 16.76 21.22 2.41
C PRO A 307 15.77 22.02 1.56
N PRO A 308 15.34 23.22 1.98
CA PRO A 308 14.39 24.02 1.22
C PRO A 308 14.85 24.24 -0.23
N GLU A 309 16.13 24.49 -0.46
CA GLU A 309 16.71 24.66 -1.80
C GLU A 309 16.47 23.46 -2.71
N GLY A 310 16.36 22.26 -2.14
CA GLY A 310 16.00 21.05 -2.87
C GLY A 310 14.60 21.11 -3.46
N LEU A 311 13.64 21.70 -2.74
CA LEU A 311 12.29 21.93 -3.26
C LEU A 311 12.31 22.92 -4.44
N ARG A 312 13.10 23.99 -4.36
CA ARG A 312 13.25 24.94 -5.48
C ARG A 312 13.84 24.26 -6.71
N ASP A 313 14.90 23.48 -6.54
CA ASP A 313 15.55 22.79 -7.66
C ASP A 313 14.62 21.69 -8.24
N LEU A 314 13.81 21.03 -7.41
CA LEU A 314 12.76 20.11 -7.86
C LEU A 314 11.68 20.84 -8.69
N ILE A 315 11.15 21.96 -8.19
CA ILE A 315 10.15 22.77 -8.90
C ILE A 315 10.65 23.19 -10.29
N LYS A 316 11.92 23.59 -10.38
CA LYS A 316 12.58 23.92 -11.66
C LYS A 316 12.74 22.69 -12.54
N LEU A 317 13.14 21.55 -11.98
CA LEU A 317 13.29 20.30 -12.72
C LEU A 317 11.98 19.85 -13.36
N LEU A 318 10.86 19.99 -12.63
CA LEU A 318 9.52 19.65 -13.11
C LEU A 318 8.94 20.69 -14.10
N GLY A 319 9.58 21.85 -14.25
CA GLY A 319 9.11 22.94 -15.10
C GLY A 319 7.83 23.61 -14.60
N VAL A 320 7.58 23.59 -13.28
CA VAL A 320 6.39 24.19 -12.65
C VAL A 320 6.69 25.50 -11.94
N ASP A 321 7.89 26.05 -12.11
CA ASP A 321 8.35 27.28 -11.48
C ASP A 321 7.48 28.49 -11.85
N GLY A 322 7.07 28.60 -13.12
CA GLY A 322 6.15 29.65 -13.56
C GLY A 322 4.80 29.62 -12.84
N LEU A 323 4.24 28.41 -12.63
CA LEU A 323 2.98 28.22 -11.92
C LEU A 323 3.12 28.57 -10.43
N VAL A 324 4.18 28.08 -9.79
CA VAL A 324 4.46 28.35 -8.37
C VAL A 324 4.69 29.85 -8.14
N ASN A 325 5.48 30.50 -8.99
CA ASN A 325 5.75 31.93 -8.90
C ASN A 325 4.50 32.78 -9.14
N SER A 326 3.63 32.38 -10.08
CA SER A 326 2.34 33.05 -10.29
C SER A 326 1.46 32.96 -9.04
N PHE A 327 1.36 31.77 -8.44
CA PHE A 327 0.61 31.56 -7.19
C PHE A 327 1.14 32.46 -6.06
N PHE A 328 2.46 32.41 -5.80
CA PHE A 328 3.06 33.22 -4.74
C PHE A 328 2.91 34.72 -4.99
N SER A 329 3.08 35.18 -6.23
CA SER A 329 2.90 36.59 -6.59
C SER A 329 1.47 37.06 -6.33
N GLY A 330 0.47 36.20 -6.56
CA GLY A 330 -0.94 36.50 -6.28
C GLY A 330 -1.26 36.75 -4.80
N VAL A 331 -0.43 36.26 -3.88
CA VAL A 331 -0.52 36.54 -2.43
C VAL A 331 0.59 37.48 -1.94
N GLY A 332 1.29 38.15 -2.86
CA GLY A 332 2.36 39.09 -2.55
C GLY A 332 3.60 38.44 -1.94
N TYR A 333 3.84 37.15 -2.19
CA TYR A 333 4.97 36.36 -1.70
C TYR A 333 5.85 35.88 -2.85
N SER A 334 6.93 35.15 -2.56
CA SER A 334 7.80 34.57 -3.57
C SER A 334 8.35 33.21 -3.16
N THR A 335 8.81 32.45 -4.15
CA THR A 335 9.51 31.18 -3.90
C THR A 335 10.78 31.41 -3.08
N ASP A 336 11.55 32.46 -3.36
CA ASP A 336 12.78 32.73 -2.60
C ASP A 336 12.49 33.10 -1.15
N GLU A 337 11.42 33.86 -0.87
CA GLU A 337 10.97 34.11 0.49
C GLU A 337 10.54 32.83 1.20
N PHE A 338 9.80 31.93 0.52
CA PHE A 338 9.41 30.64 1.09
C PHE A 338 10.62 29.79 1.50
N ILE A 339 11.59 29.68 0.59
CA ILE A 339 12.81 28.90 0.76
C ILE A 339 13.65 29.48 1.90
N LYS A 340 13.74 30.81 1.97
CA LYS A 340 14.46 31.52 3.03
C LYS A 340 13.76 31.41 4.38
N ALA A 341 12.43 31.37 4.40
CA ALA A 341 11.64 31.43 5.63
C ALA A 341 11.88 30.21 6.54
N ASN A 342 11.96 29.00 5.99
CA ASN A 342 12.01 27.78 6.79
C ASN A 342 13.37 27.07 6.66
N ASN A 343 13.74 26.28 7.67
CA ASN A 343 14.95 25.44 7.66
C ASN A 343 14.65 23.99 7.24
N GLY A 344 13.39 23.69 6.91
CA GLY A 344 12.94 22.39 6.40
C GLY A 344 12.84 21.26 7.43
N ASP A 345 12.96 21.51 8.74
CA ASP A 345 12.40 20.57 9.72
C ASP A 345 10.89 20.65 9.70
N MET A 346 10.23 19.50 9.63
CA MET A 346 8.78 19.38 9.76
C MET A 346 8.40 18.24 10.69
N LEU A 347 7.35 18.47 11.45
CA LEU A 347 6.79 17.52 12.41
C LEU A 347 5.27 17.54 12.30
N ILE A 348 4.67 16.36 12.29
CA ILE A 348 3.23 16.14 12.44
C ILE A 348 3.04 15.15 13.58
N ALA A 349 2.21 15.48 14.56
CA ALA A 349 1.90 14.60 15.68
C ALA A 349 0.40 14.52 15.88
N VAL A 350 -0.10 13.31 16.12
CA VAL A 350 -1.47 13.02 16.54
C VAL A 350 -1.39 12.43 17.93
N THR A 351 -2.07 13.05 18.88
CA THR A 351 -1.96 12.75 20.31
C THR A 351 -3.31 12.78 21.00
N ASP A 352 -3.38 12.17 22.18
CA ASP A 352 -4.58 12.17 23.03
C ASP A 352 -5.85 11.70 22.29
N PHE A 353 -5.70 10.69 21.44
CA PHE A 353 -6.83 10.11 20.70
C PHE A 353 -7.82 9.46 21.66
N GLU A 354 -9.08 9.88 21.56
CA GLU A 354 -10.19 9.45 22.39
C GLU A 354 -11.48 9.32 21.58
N MET A 355 -12.39 8.46 22.04
CA MET A 355 -13.75 8.39 21.51
C MET A 355 -14.67 9.16 22.44
N LYS A 356 -15.28 10.25 21.96
CA LYS A 356 -16.22 11.07 22.74
C LYS A 356 -17.66 10.79 22.32
N SER A 357 -18.56 10.61 23.28
CA SER A 357 -19.99 10.54 23.02
C SER A 357 -20.47 11.81 22.35
N ARG A 358 -21.23 11.70 21.26
CA ARG A 358 -21.78 12.86 20.56
C ARG A 358 -23.05 13.31 21.28
N SER A 359 -23.08 14.56 21.74
CA SER A 359 -24.31 15.23 22.15
C SER A 359 -24.90 15.95 20.94
N ILE A 360 -26.15 15.64 20.59
CA ILE A 360 -26.86 16.34 19.51
C ILE A 360 -27.81 17.34 20.17
N THR A 361 -27.58 18.63 19.95
CA THR A 361 -28.54 19.66 20.34
C THR A 361 -29.54 19.84 19.21
N MET A 362 -30.82 19.61 19.50
CA MET A 362 -31.93 19.82 18.57
C MET A 362 -32.98 20.74 19.22
N GLU A 363 -33.75 21.45 18.40
CA GLU A 363 -34.83 22.29 18.88
C GLU A 363 -35.96 21.40 19.42
N GLY A 364 -36.26 21.56 20.70
CA GLY A 364 -37.29 20.79 21.41
C GLY A 364 -38.70 21.21 21.00
N PRO A 365 -39.73 20.42 21.40
CA PRO A 365 -41.14 20.71 21.07
C PRO A 365 -41.64 22.08 21.59
N ASP A 366 -40.93 22.68 22.53
CA ASP A 366 -41.19 23.99 23.14
C ASP A 366 -40.30 25.12 22.58
N GLY A 367 -39.57 24.87 21.49
CA GLY A 367 -38.64 25.83 20.88
C GLY A 367 -37.34 26.03 21.67
N LYS A 368 -37.11 25.26 22.76
CA LYS A 368 -35.87 25.34 23.55
C LYS A 368 -34.85 24.30 23.06
N PRO A 369 -33.55 24.60 23.09
CA PRO A 369 -32.54 23.63 22.74
C PRO A 369 -32.58 22.43 23.70
N MET A 370 -32.90 21.25 23.19
CA MET A 370 -32.77 19.99 23.93
C MET A 370 -31.46 19.33 23.50
N THR A 371 -30.62 18.96 24.47
CA THR A 371 -29.41 18.19 24.20
C THR A 371 -29.70 16.73 24.45
N ILE A 372 -29.66 15.92 23.41
CA ILE A 372 -29.76 14.47 23.51
C ILE A 372 -28.33 13.94 23.65
N GLU A 373 -28.01 13.45 24.84
CA GLU A 373 -26.83 12.61 25.05
C GLU A 373 -27.13 11.21 24.53
N GLY A 374 -26.27 10.69 23.64
CA GLY A 374 -26.43 9.33 23.08
C GLY A 374 -26.17 9.19 21.59
N GLY A 375 -25.60 10.19 20.92
CA GLY A 375 -25.11 10.04 19.55
C GLY A 375 -23.92 9.07 19.49
N ALA A 376 -23.74 8.41 18.34
CA ALA A 376 -22.61 7.52 18.10
C ALA A 376 -21.29 8.21 18.46
N PRO A 377 -20.39 7.55 19.21
CA PRO A 377 -19.14 8.16 19.64
C PRO A 377 -18.31 8.57 18.43
N SER A 378 -17.76 9.77 18.47
CA SER A 378 -16.92 10.34 17.40
C SER A 378 -15.46 10.41 17.84
N PRO A 379 -14.50 10.15 16.93
CA PRO A 379 -13.09 10.29 17.23
C PRO A 379 -12.76 11.76 17.52
N ASN A 380 -11.97 11.99 18.57
CA ASN A 380 -11.34 13.26 18.87
C ASN A 380 -9.84 13.00 19.09
N ALA A 381 -9.01 13.91 18.58
CA ALA A 381 -7.56 13.85 18.74
C ALA A 381 -6.99 15.25 18.67
N ASN A 382 -5.85 15.44 19.33
CA ASN A 382 -5.04 16.64 19.14
C ASN A 382 -4.07 16.42 17.98
N VAL A 383 -4.13 17.31 16.98
CA VAL A 383 -3.23 17.33 15.83
C VAL A 383 -2.33 18.55 15.94
N LEU A 384 -1.02 18.32 15.84
CA LEU A 384 0.02 19.35 15.86
C LEU A 384 0.86 19.22 14.59
N VAL A 385 1.05 20.34 13.89
CA VAL A 385 1.97 20.49 12.77
C VAL A 385 2.97 21.58 13.14
N ALA A 386 4.26 21.33 12.96
CA ALA A 386 5.30 22.31 13.23
C ALA A 386 6.35 22.34 12.12
N THR A 387 6.91 23.52 11.88
CA THR A 387 8.05 23.71 10.98
C THR A 387 9.05 24.70 11.56
N SER A 388 10.34 24.42 11.33
CA SER A 388 11.43 25.29 11.77
C SER A 388 11.46 26.60 11.00
N VAL A 389 11.70 27.70 11.71
CA VAL A 389 11.93 29.03 11.16
C VAL A 389 13.43 29.21 10.92
N ASN A 390 13.76 29.86 9.81
CA ASN A 390 15.12 30.25 9.45
C ASN A 390 15.25 31.77 9.39
N ASP A 391 14.43 32.41 8.56
CA ASP A 391 14.39 33.87 8.43
C ASP A 391 13.06 34.40 8.96
N LYS A 392 13.11 34.98 10.15
CA LYS A 392 11.92 35.48 10.83
C LYS A 392 11.14 36.49 9.98
N PRO A 393 11.75 37.49 9.30
CA PRO A 393 11.00 38.41 8.46
C PRO A 393 10.24 37.72 7.30
N ALA A 394 10.89 36.82 6.57
CA ALA A 394 10.23 36.06 5.51
C ALA A 394 9.12 35.14 6.05
N PHE A 395 9.30 34.58 7.24
CA PHE A 395 8.28 33.76 7.89
C PHE A 395 7.12 34.61 8.45
N ASP A 396 7.38 35.77 9.05
CA ASP A 396 6.33 36.69 9.53
C ASP A 396 5.39 37.09 8.39
N LYS A 397 5.94 37.30 7.18
CA LYS A 397 5.15 37.55 5.98
C LYS A 397 4.29 36.34 5.59
N LEU A 398 4.88 35.13 5.58
CA LEU A 398 4.13 33.88 5.35
C LEU A 398 3.02 33.69 6.39
N PHE A 399 3.32 33.96 7.66
CA PHE A 399 2.39 33.88 8.77
C PHE A 399 1.22 34.87 8.63
N GLY A 400 1.48 36.09 8.19
CA GLY A 400 0.45 37.07 7.85
C GLY A 400 -0.48 36.60 6.71
N ILE A 401 0.09 35.96 5.68
CA ILE A 401 -0.70 35.36 4.59
C ILE A 401 -1.58 34.22 5.13
N LEU A 402 -1.00 33.33 5.95
CA LEU A 402 -1.74 32.23 6.58
C LEU A 402 -2.88 32.74 7.46
N GLN A 403 -2.66 33.82 8.23
CA GLN A 403 -3.71 34.47 9.02
C GLN A 403 -4.84 35.01 8.14
N SER A 404 -4.51 35.74 7.08
CA SER A 404 -5.50 36.31 6.16
C SER A 404 -6.33 35.20 5.50
N LYS A 405 -5.69 34.13 5.03
CA LYS A 405 -6.38 32.97 4.46
C LYS A 405 -7.20 32.21 5.50
N ALA A 406 -6.71 32.05 6.72
CA ALA A 406 -7.49 31.44 7.78
C ALA A 406 -8.77 32.24 8.09
N GLN A 407 -8.72 33.57 8.02
CA GLN A 407 -9.91 34.41 8.15
C GLN A 407 -10.90 34.24 6.99
N GLU A 408 -10.39 34.15 5.75
CA GLU A 408 -11.20 33.88 4.55
C GLU A 408 -11.93 32.52 4.63
N PHE A 409 -11.28 31.52 5.22
CA PHE A 409 -11.81 30.16 5.38
C PHE A 409 -12.30 29.82 6.80
N GLN A 410 -12.72 30.84 7.58
CA GLN A 410 -13.15 30.71 8.99
C GLN A 410 -13.99 29.47 9.34
N PRO A 411 -15.02 29.07 8.54
CA PRO A 411 -15.81 27.87 8.85
C PRO A 411 -14.98 26.59 9.02
N TYR A 412 -13.82 26.51 8.37
CA TYR A 412 -12.92 25.35 8.37
C TYR A 412 -11.70 25.53 9.27
N THR A 413 -11.40 26.75 9.70
CA THR A 413 -10.16 27.11 10.43
C THR A 413 -10.41 27.60 11.86
N LYS A 414 -11.68 27.76 12.27
CA LYS A 414 -12.06 28.26 13.60
C LYS A 414 -11.43 27.50 14.77
N ASP A 415 -11.17 26.21 14.58
CA ASP A 415 -10.61 25.32 15.60
C ASP A 415 -9.10 25.09 15.38
N ILE A 416 -8.47 25.86 14.47
CA ILE A 416 -7.03 25.78 14.19
C ILE A 416 -6.34 26.99 14.83
N HIS A 417 -5.42 26.70 15.73
CA HIS A 417 -4.59 27.68 16.41
C HIS A 417 -3.18 27.60 15.84
N PHE A 418 -2.62 28.73 15.42
CA PHE A 418 -1.25 28.81 14.96
C PHE A 418 -0.48 29.90 15.70
N LYS A 419 0.77 29.62 16.04
CA LYS A 419 1.68 30.53 16.73
C LYS A 419 3.08 30.43 16.12
N LEU A 420 3.84 31.50 16.30
CA LEU A 420 5.19 31.66 15.79
C LEU A 420 6.09 32.18 16.91
N ASN A 421 7.26 31.58 17.08
CA ASN A 421 8.38 32.17 17.83
C ASN A 421 9.60 32.32 16.90
N ASN A 422 10.78 32.61 17.45
CA ASN A 422 11.98 32.82 16.64
C ASN A 422 12.52 31.54 15.96
N GLU A 423 12.18 30.36 16.48
CA GLU A 423 12.74 29.07 16.03
C GLU A 423 11.71 28.20 15.29
N TRP A 424 10.43 28.34 15.63
CA TRP A 424 9.37 27.43 15.23
C TRP A 424 8.07 28.16 14.93
N PHE A 425 7.41 27.68 13.89
CA PHE A 425 5.99 27.84 13.69
C PHE A 425 5.29 26.54 14.11
N ALA A 426 4.17 26.65 14.80
CA ALA A 426 3.32 25.52 15.17
C ALA A 426 1.86 25.85 14.92
N ALA A 427 1.11 24.89 14.39
CA ALA A 427 -0.32 24.94 14.17
C ALA A 427 -0.98 23.66 14.70
N GLY A 428 -2.17 23.77 15.27
CA GLY A 428 -2.89 22.61 15.78
C GLY A 428 -4.27 22.95 16.31
N ASN A 429 -5.03 21.94 16.67
CA ASN A 429 -6.39 22.11 17.20
C ASN A 429 -6.48 22.23 18.72
N SER A 430 -5.34 22.24 19.42
CA SER A 430 -5.24 22.59 20.85
C SER A 430 -4.29 23.79 21.03
N PRO A 431 -4.80 24.93 21.53
CA PRO A 431 -3.96 26.09 21.88
C PRO A 431 -2.85 25.75 22.88
N GLU A 432 -3.14 24.86 23.84
CA GLU A 432 -2.24 24.44 24.89
C GLU A 432 -1.08 23.63 24.30
N GLN A 433 -1.36 22.70 23.38
CA GLN A 433 -0.32 21.93 22.71
C GLN A 433 0.58 22.81 21.83
N VAL A 434 0.00 23.73 21.05
CA VAL A 434 0.77 24.67 20.23
C VAL A 434 1.68 25.53 21.10
N THR A 435 1.16 26.05 22.22
CA THR A 435 1.95 26.87 23.16
C THR A 435 3.05 26.06 23.84
N SER A 436 2.75 24.84 24.26
CA SER A 436 3.70 23.96 24.94
C SER A 436 4.84 23.53 24.00
N PHE A 437 4.53 23.21 22.75
CA PHE A 437 5.55 22.88 21.74
C PHE A 437 6.53 24.04 21.54
N LEU A 438 6.00 25.26 21.41
CA LEU A 438 6.82 26.48 21.23
C LEU A 438 7.61 26.88 22.48
N SER A 439 7.13 26.51 23.66
CA SER A 439 7.86 26.71 24.93
C SER A 439 9.02 25.72 25.10
N GLY A 440 9.10 24.72 24.22
CA GLY A 440 10.06 23.63 24.30
C GLY A 440 9.49 22.41 25.04
N GLY A 441 10.08 21.24 24.76
CA GLY A 441 9.73 19.98 25.40
C GLY A 441 10.95 19.09 25.51
N ASN A 442 10.93 18.17 26.48
CA ASN A 442 12.00 17.19 26.71
C ASN A 442 11.40 15.81 26.99
N ASN A 443 10.33 15.45 26.27
CA ASN A 443 9.81 14.09 26.35
C ASN A 443 10.85 13.11 25.79
N ASN A 444 10.82 11.86 26.26
CA ASN A 444 11.74 10.83 25.79
C ASN A 444 10.92 9.65 25.26
N PHE A 445 10.53 9.73 23.99
CA PHE A 445 9.76 8.68 23.35
C PHE A 445 10.67 7.54 22.89
N GLU A 446 10.25 6.29 23.07
CA GLU A 446 11.02 5.12 22.62
C GLU A 446 11.25 5.15 21.10
N PHE A 447 10.26 5.61 20.33
CA PHE A 447 10.35 5.71 18.87
C PHE A 447 11.34 6.79 18.39
N THR A 448 11.70 7.78 19.23
CA THR A 448 12.62 8.87 18.86
C THR A 448 13.98 8.32 18.39
N LYS A 449 14.51 7.29 19.05
CA LYS A 449 15.82 6.70 18.71
C LYS A 449 15.82 5.99 17.35
N ARG A 450 14.66 5.53 16.87
CA ARG A 450 14.52 4.88 15.55
C ARG A 450 14.36 5.90 14.41
N ILE A 451 13.67 7.00 14.67
CA ILE A 451 13.36 8.03 13.66
C ILE A 451 14.50 9.06 13.52
N SER A 452 15.14 9.42 14.63
CA SER A 452 16.21 10.41 14.62
C SER A 452 17.40 9.98 13.76
N GLY A 453 18.07 10.96 13.16
CA GLY A 453 19.18 10.71 12.24
C GLY A 453 18.76 10.25 10.84
N LYS A 454 17.46 10.08 10.57
CA LYS A 454 16.89 9.77 9.24
C LYS A 454 16.34 11.05 8.59
N ALA A 455 16.26 11.08 7.25
CA ALA A 455 15.65 12.20 6.51
C ALA A 455 14.13 12.26 6.69
N PHE A 456 13.50 11.10 6.80
CA PHE A 456 12.11 10.91 7.16
C PHE A 456 12.01 9.78 8.20
N GLY A 457 11.12 9.95 9.17
CA GLY A 457 10.56 8.80 9.83
C GLY A 457 9.19 9.05 10.45
N GLY A 458 8.46 7.95 10.57
CA GLY A 458 7.09 7.89 11.06
C GLY A 458 6.93 6.78 12.08
N TYR A 459 6.03 7.00 13.02
CA TYR A 459 5.59 6.06 14.04
C TYR A 459 4.07 6.11 14.15
N ILE A 460 3.43 4.95 14.25
CA ILE A 460 1.99 4.81 14.52
C ILE A 460 1.79 3.76 15.60
N ASN A 461 1.08 4.10 16.68
CA ASN A 461 0.72 3.18 17.75
C ASN A 461 -0.66 2.55 17.47
N ILE A 462 -0.69 1.47 16.69
CA ILE A 462 -1.93 0.76 16.34
C ILE A 462 -2.63 0.27 17.61
N GLN A 463 -1.89 -0.26 18.57
CA GLN A 463 -2.49 -0.82 19.78
C GLN A 463 -3.25 0.23 20.60
N GLN A 464 -2.70 1.44 20.72
CA GLN A 464 -3.38 2.54 21.41
C GLN A 464 -4.66 2.96 20.68
N LEU A 465 -4.62 3.06 19.34
CA LEU A 465 -5.81 3.37 18.53
C LEU A 465 -6.92 2.34 18.77
N LEU A 466 -6.58 1.04 18.73
CA LEU A 466 -7.54 -0.05 18.95
C LEU A 466 -8.08 -0.10 20.39
N LYS A 467 -7.23 0.13 21.40
CA LYS A 467 -7.64 0.22 22.81
C LYS A 467 -8.64 1.34 23.03
N THR A 468 -8.40 2.51 22.46
CA THR A 468 -9.33 3.64 22.53
C THR A 468 -10.65 3.33 21.81
N ALA A 469 -10.60 2.72 20.62
CA ALA A 469 -11.81 2.34 19.88
C ALA A 469 -12.68 1.30 20.63
N THR A 470 -12.05 0.43 21.42
CA THR A 470 -12.76 -0.58 22.23
C THR A 470 -13.69 0.02 23.27
N ALA A 471 -13.36 1.21 23.81
CA ALA A 471 -14.24 1.91 24.74
C ALA A 471 -15.58 2.35 24.11
N ALA A 472 -15.64 2.45 22.78
CA ALA A 472 -16.83 2.78 22.02
C ALA A 472 -17.64 1.55 21.56
N ALA A 473 -17.12 0.34 21.70
CA ALA A 473 -17.79 -0.88 21.24
C ALA A 473 -18.87 -1.34 22.24
N THR A 474 -20.12 -1.38 21.79
CA THR A 474 -21.28 -1.74 22.63
C THR A 474 -21.71 -3.21 22.48
N ASP A 475 -21.45 -3.86 21.34
CA ASP A 475 -21.73 -5.29 21.16
C ASP A 475 -20.54 -6.19 21.51
N SER A 476 -20.85 -7.32 22.13
CA SER A 476 -19.92 -8.37 22.56
C SER A 476 -18.99 -8.88 21.44
N SER A 477 -19.47 -9.01 20.20
CA SER A 477 -18.64 -9.52 19.09
C SER A 477 -17.69 -8.47 18.54
N ALA A 478 -18.12 -7.21 18.50
CA ALA A 478 -17.24 -6.09 18.16
C ALA A 478 -16.13 -5.93 19.18
N LYS A 479 -16.46 -6.05 20.47
CA LYS A 479 -15.46 -6.05 21.55
C LYS A 479 -14.47 -7.21 21.41
N ALA A 480 -14.96 -8.43 21.20
CA ALA A 480 -14.10 -9.60 21.01
C ALA A 480 -13.17 -9.48 19.79
N ALA A 481 -13.66 -8.91 18.67
CA ALA A 481 -12.84 -8.68 17.49
C ALA A 481 -11.76 -7.61 17.72
N LEU A 482 -12.09 -6.55 18.45
CA LEU A 482 -11.12 -5.52 18.84
C LEU A 482 -10.09 -6.07 19.84
N ASP A 483 -10.50 -6.87 20.81
CA ASP A 483 -9.59 -7.54 21.75
C ASP A 483 -8.61 -8.47 21.00
N ALA A 484 -9.11 -9.24 20.02
CA ALA A 484 -8.25 -10.03 19.14
C ALA A 484 -7.26 -9.17 18.34
N SER A 485 -7.69 -7.99 17.87
CA SER A 485 -6.86 -7.03 17.13
C SER A 485 -5.79 -6.40 18.03
N ILE A 486 -6.13 -6.02 19.26
CA ILE A 486 -5.22 -5.45 20.26
C ILE A 486 -4.09 -6.42 20.62
N ASN A 487 -4.40 -7.72 20.64
CA ASN A 487 -3.45 -8.79 20.90
C ASN A 487 -2.60 -9.18 19.68
N MET A 488 -2.94 -8.68 18.48
CA MET A 488 -2.19 -8.92 17.24
C MET A 488 -1.25 -7.76 16.93
N TRP A 489 -1.78 -6.54 16.87
CA TRP A 489 -1.09 -5.37 16.34
C TRP A 489 -0.49 -4.51 17.45
N GLN A 490 0.77 -4.10 17.27
CA GLN A 490 1.45 -3.20 18.20
C GLN A 490 1.61 -1.80 17.61
N ASP A 491 2.54 -1.64 16.67
CA ASP A 491 2.94 -0.34 16.13
C ASP A 491 3.52 -0.48 14.71
N VAL A 492 3.70 0.66 14.04
CA VAL A 492 4.32 0.77 12.73
C VAL A 492 5.46 1.77 12.80
N TYR A 493 6.59 1.41 12.21
CA TYR A 493 7.68 2.34 11.91
C TYR A 493 7.82 2.50 10.40
N MET A 494 8.12 3.72 9.97
CA MET A 494 8.52 4.02 8.60
C MET A 494 9.79 4.88 8.68
N ILE A 495 10.85 4.53 7.97
CA ILE A 495 12.10 5.30 8.00
C ILE A 495 12.71 5.37 6.62
N SER A 496 13.23 6.55 6.26
CA SER A 496 14.10 6.68 5.10
C SER A 496 15.47 6.06 5.41
N GLY A 497 16.05 5.37 4.44
CA GLY A 497 17.46 5.04 4.41
C GLY A 497 18.28 6.06 3.61
N GLY A 498 19.48 5.64 3.21
CA GLY A 498 20.38 6.41 2.34
C GLY A 498 20.53 5.77 0.97
N GLU A 499 21.51 6.26 0.19
CA GLU A 499 21.93 5.60 -1.04
C GLU A 499 22.75 4.33 -0.70
N GLU A 500 22.29 3.18 -1.17
CA GLU A 500 22.97 1.89 -1.06
C GLU A 500 22.93 1.17 -2.42
N ASN A 501 24.09 0.72 -2.92
CA ASN A 501 24.19 -0.02 -4.18
C ASN A 501 23.46 0.66 -5.37
N GLY A 502 23.53 2.00 -5.43
CA GLY A 502 22.92 2.80 -6.49
C GLY A 502 21.40 3.01 -6.39
N ALA A 503 20.77 2.61 -5.29
CA ALA A 503 19.37 2.85 -4.97
C ALA A 503 19.23 3.68 -3.68
N TYR A 504 18.18 4.49 -3.59
CA TYR A 504 17.76 5.06 -2.31
C TYR A 504 16.87 4.06 -1.59
N THR A 505 17.11 3.87 -0.29
CA THR A 505 16.41 2.85 0.50
C THR A 505 15.38 3.46 1.43
N ALA A 506 14.34 2.70 1.78
CA ALA A 506 13.47 2.98 2.91
C ALA A 506 12.97 1.68 3.53
N GLU A 507 12.52 1.74 4.78
CA GLU A 507 12.04 0.58 5.53
C GLU A 507 10.73 0.91 6.24
N GLY A 508 9.74 0.03 6.06
CA GLY A 508 8.52 -0.03 6.85
C GLY A 508 8.53 -1.30 7.71
N GLU A 509 8.15 -1.18 8.98
CA GLU A 509 8.05 -2.31 9.91
C GLU A 509 6.69 -2.27 10.61
N ILE A 510 5.88 -3.31 10.43
CA ILE A 510 4.67 -3.54 11.21
C ILE A 510 5.01 -4.51 12.32
N ASN A 511 4.94 -4.04 13.57
CA ASN A 511 5.24 -4.82 14.75
C ASN A 511 3.98 -5.49 15.31
N LEU A 512 4.14 -6.76 15.65
CA LEU A 512 3.11 -7.58 16.30
C LEU A 512 3.40 -7.71 17.79
N VAL A 513 2.36 -7.97 18.59
CA VAL A 513 2.50 -8.08 20.05
C VAL A 513 3.36 -9.28 20.45
N ASP A 514 3.12 -10.45 19.86
CA ASP A 514 3.95 -11.63 20.11
C ASP A 514 5.25 -11.54 19.30
N LYS A 515 6.37 -11.33 20.00
CA LYS A 515 7.68 -11.19 19.38
C LYS A 515 8.36 -12.50 18.98
N ASN A 516 7.83 -13.63 19.42
CA ASN A 516 8.47 -14.93 19.30
C ASN A 516 7.89 -15.80 18.19
N THR A 517 6.66 -15.52 17.76
CA THR A 517 6.01 -16.26 16.66
C THR A 517 6.21 -15.56 15.33
N ASN A 518 6.42 -16.33 14.26
CA ASN A 518 6.45 -15.80 12.89
C ASN A 518 5.17 -15.02 12.55
N SER A 519 5.29 -13.84 11.95
CA SER A 519 4.16 -12.96 11.67
C SER A 519 3.14 -13.56 10.71
N LEU A 520 3.55 -14.41 9.74
CA LEU A 520 2.60 -15.11 8.87
C LEU A 520 1.77 -16.15 9.66
N LYS A 521 2.38 -16.85 10.63
CA LYS A 521 1.64 -17.74 11.55
C LYS A 521 0.65 -16.95 12.41
N GLN A 522 1.06 -15.79 12.92
CA GLN A 522 0.19 -14.93 13.71
C GLN A 522 -0.99 -14.44 12.88
N LEU A 523 -0.75 -13.95 11.65
CA LEU A 523 -1.81 -13.56 10.71
C LEU A 523 -2.80 -14.70 10.44
N ASN A 524 -2.29 -15.91 10.19
CA ASN A 524 -3.13 -17.08 9.96
C ASN A 524 -4.06 -17.39 11.15
N LYS A 525 -3.52 -17.36 12.38
CA LYS A 525 -4.29 -17.55 13.63
C LYS A 525 -5.25 -16.40 13.91
N TYR A 526 -4.84 -15.18 13.60
CA TYR A 526 -5.67 -13.98 13.77
C TYR A 526 -6.90 -14.05 12.85
N LEU A 527 -6.73 -14.37 11.56
CA LEU A 527 -7.83 -14.56 10.62
C LEU A 527 -8.81 -15.66 11.06
N ASP A 528 -8.29 -16.75 11.62
CA ASP A 528 -9.10 -17.82 12.22
C ASP A 528 -9.93 -17.33 13.41
N THR A 529 -9.29 -16.58 14.32
CA THR A 529 -9.94 -15.97 15.49
C THR A 529 -11.07 -15.02 15.07
N ILE A 530 -10.80 -14.09 14.14
CA ILE A 530 -11.81 -13.16 13.64
C ILE A 530 -12.96 -13.91 12.96
N THR A 531 -12.65 -14.95 12.18
CA THR A 531 -13.70 -15.73 11.50
C THR A 531 -14.62 -16.45 12.48
N LYS A 532 -14.08 -16.98 13.58
CA LYS A 532 -14.85 -17.60 14.67
C LYS A 532 -15.77 -16.60 15.37
N ILE A 533 -15.34 -15.35 15.51
CA ILE A 533 -16.13 -14.27 16.13
C ILE A 533 -17.27 -13.83 15.21
N VAL A 534 -17.02 -13.69 13.90
CA VAL A 534 -17.98 -13.11 12.95
C VAL A 534 -18.95 -14.14 12.34
N SER A 535 -18.54 -15.40 12.17
CA SER A 535 -19.35 -16.41 11.46
C SER A 535 -20.68 -16.82 12.13
N PRO A 536 -20.84 -16.87 13.47
CA PRO A 536 -22.10 -17.25 14.11
C PRO A 536 -23.28 -16.30 13.86
N LYS A 537 -23.04 -15.08 13.34
CA LYS A 537 -24.05 -14.02 13.24
C LYS A 537 -24.55 -13.74 11.82
N ARG A 538 -24.12 -14.48 10.79
CA ARG A 538 -24.68 -14.35 9.42
C ARG A 538 -25.97 -15.16 9.27
N ASN A 539 -27.07 -14.70 9.86
CA ASN A 539 -28.40 -15.10 9.44
C ASN A 539 -28.65 -14.51 8.03
N PRO A 540 -29.17 -15.26 7.03
CA PRO A 540 -29.39 -14.75 5.67
C PRO A 540 -30.18 -13.43 5.58
N TYR A 541 -30.99 -13.11 6.59
CA TYR A 541 -31.74 -11.86 6.70
C TYR A 541 -30.87 -10.63 7.05
N ASP A 542 -29.76 -10.78 7.78
CA ASP A 542 -28.91 -9.66 8.20
C ASP A 542 -27.99 -9.14 7.08
N ALA A 543 -27.72 -9.98 6.06
CA ALA A 543 -26.85 -9.65 4.93
C ALA A 543 -27.45 -8.59 3.99
N GLN A 544 -28.78 -8.36 4.02
CA GLN A 544 -29.44 -7.34 3.20
C GLN A 544 -29.59 -5.98 3.89
N VAL A 545 -29.52 -5.92 5.23
CA VAL A 545 -29.86 -4.70 6.00
C VAL A 545 -28.62 -4.00 6.58
N ASN A 546 -27.53 -4.73 6.88
CA ASN A 546 -26.40 -4.20 7.67
C ASN A 546 -25.15 -3.74 6.89
N LEU A 547 -25.24 -3.56 5.56
CA LEU A 547 -24.11 -3.17 4.71
C LEU A 547 -23.54 -1.76 4.92
N LYS A 548 -23.97 -1.00 5.95
CA LYS A 548 -23.45 0.37 6.15
C LYS A 548 -22.80 0.70 7.50
N TYR A 549 -23.10 0.04 8.62
CA TYR A 549 -22.54 0.53 9.92
C TYR A 549 -22.31 -0.51 11.04
N SER A 550 -22.40 -1.81 10.79
CA SER A 550 -22.37 -2.79 11.89
C SER A 550 -21.56 -4.07 11.65
N ASP A 551 -20.79 -4.18 10.56
CA ASP A 551 -19.85 -5.31 10.42
C ASP A 551 -18.62 -5.05 11.33
N PRO A 552 -18.39 -5.87 12.37
CA PRO A 552 -17.22 -5.74 13.24
C PRO A 552 -15.89 -5.82 12.47
N ALA A 553 -15.85 -6.57 11.37
CA ALA A 553 -14.69 -6.64 10.49
C ALA A 553 -14.49 -5.32 9.73
N ALA A 554 -15.57 -4.67 9.28
CA ALA A 554 -15.51 -3.35 8.67
C ALA A 554 -15.10 -2.27 9.66
N LEU A 555 -15.50 -2.36 10.94
CA LEU A 555 -15.02 -1.45 11.99
C LEU A 555 -13.53 -1.66 12.30
N SER A 556 -13.06 -2.91 12.32
CA SER A 556 -11.62 -3.20 12.48
C SER A 556 -10.78 -2.78 11.27
N LEU A 557 -11.28 -2.96 10.05
CA LEU A 557 -10.62 -2.50 8.82
C LEU A 557 -10.68 -0.97 8.68
N ALA A 558 -11.81 -0.33 9.00
CA ALA A 558 -11.96 1.12 8.98
C ALA A 558 -11.12 1.81 10.07
N ALA A 559 -10.90 1.15 11.22
CA ALA A 559 -9.94 1.61 12.22
C ALA A 559 -8.47 1.48 11.75
N LEU A 560 -8.21 0.59 10.79
CA LEU A 560 -6.89 0.39 10.18
C LEU A 560 -6.71 1.19 8.87
N GLU A 561 -7.77 1.67 8.22
CA GLU A 561 -7.71 2.51 7.01
C GLU A 561 -6.78 3.72 7.16
N PRO A 562 -6.80 4.48 8.27
CA PRO A 562 -5.86 5.59 8.48
C PRO A 562 -4.39 5.17 8.64
N ALA A 563 -4.13 3.89 8.93
CA ALA A 563 -2.79 3.33 9.09
C ALA A 563 -2.30 2.55 7.85
N LEU A 564 -3.22 2.22 6.92
CA LEU A 564 -2.96 1.44 5.70
C LEU A 564 -3.02 2.29 4.41
N HIS A 565 -3.39 3.57 4.51
CA HIS A 565 -3.39 4.55 3.42
C HIS A 565 -2.20 5.49 3.45
#